data_AF-A0A8J4WDT1-F1
#
_entry.id   AF-A0A8J4WDT1-F1
#
_cell.length_a   1.000
_cell.length_b   1.000
_cell.length_c   1.000
_cell.angle_alpha   90.00
_cell.angle_beta   90.00
_cell.angle_gamma   90.00
#
_symmetry.space_group_name_H-M   'P 1'
#
loop_
_entity.id
_entity.type
_entity.pdbx_description
1 polymer ?
#
loop_
_entity_poly.entity_id
_entity_poly.type
_entity_poly.pdbx_seq_one_letter_code
_entity_poly.pdbx_strand_id
1 'polypeptide(L)'
;MTASCEGPVDREHDDIENGTKSPASTEKVYTFACIGLLSTSSSSTPRSFQTPVSLFQEKKHWKRNADKNCATCRPLTNDFSDIKPTTLSERGALREAARCLKCADAPCQRSCPTRLDIKSFISSISKKNYYGAARAILSDNPLGLTCGMVCPTSDLCAGGCNLDATEEGAINIGGLQQFAMEMFAQMRVPQVAALSVTNGLGQWVTLKYLVTQPF
;
A
#
# COMPACT_ATOMS: atom_id res chain seq x y z
N MET A 1 20.86 20.22 9.44
CA MET A 1 21.53 19.88 8.17
C MET A 1 21.23 21.03 7.21
N THR A 2 22.25 21.83 6.93
CA THR A 2 22.17 23.04 6.11
C THR A 2 21.83 22.66 4.67
N ALA A 3 20.69 23.15 4.16
CA ALA A 3 20.38 23.04 2.74
C ALA A 3 21.09 24.18 2.00
N SER A 4 22.18 23.85 1.31
CA SER A 4 22.77 24.71 0.29
C SER A 4 21.94 24.56 -0.98
N CYS A 5 21.35 25.66 -1.45
CA CYS A 5 20.71 25.71 -2.76
C CYS A 5 21.78 26.08 -3.80
N GLU A 6 22.32 25.10 -4.52
CA GLU A 6 23.07 25.37 -5.75
C GLU A 6 22.05 25.62 -6.88
N GLY A 7 22.16 26.79 -7.51
CA GLY A 7 21.29 27.22 -8.61
C GLY A 7 21.57 26.48 -9.92
N PRO A 8 20.60 26.45 -10.86
CA PRO A 8 20.76 25.80 -12.14
C PRO A 8 21.71 26.58 -13.06
N VAL A 9 22.56 25.84 -13.79
CA VAL A 9 23.49 26.32 -14.81
C VAL A 9 22.71 26.94 -15.98
N ASP A 10 23.01 28.20 -16.29
CA ASP A 10 22.42 28.99 -17.36
C ASP A 10 22.69 28.39 -18.75
N ARG A 11 21.65 28.37 -19.61
CA ARG A 11 21.80 28.31 -21.08
C ARG A 11 21.45 29.67 -21.65
N GLU A 12 22.40 30.24 -22.38
CA GLU A 12 22.28 31.48 -23.16
C GLU A 12 21.11 31.45 -24.16
N HIS A 13 20.29 32.51 -24.17
CA HIS A 13 19.67 33.00 -25.41
C HIS A 13 19.24 34.48 -25.29
N ASP A 14 19.97 35.29 -26.05
CA ASP A 14 19.63 36.48 -26.84
C ASP A 14 18.96 37.71 -26.21
N ASP A 15 19.65 38.83 -26.48
CA ASP A 15 19.39 40.21 -26.13
C ASP A 15 18.06 40.77 -26.69
N ILE A 16 17.27 41.44 -25.83
CA ILE A 16 16.49 42.62 -26.21
C ILE A 16 16.60 43.67 -25.10
N GLU A 17 17.28 44.77 -25.41
CA GLU A 17 17.32 46.00 -24.60
C GLU A 17 15.90 46.58 -24.40
N ASN A 18 15.51 46.83 -23.14
CA ASN A 18 15.03 48.13 -22.65
C ASN A 18 14.43 48.03 -21.25
N GLY A 19 15.01 48.77 -20.30
CA GLY A 19 14.42 49.05 -18.98
C GLY A 19 15.28 48.60 -17.81
N THR A 20 16.19 49.49 -17.38
CA THR A 20 16.95 49.38 -16.14
C THR A 20 16.02 49.28 -14.92
N LYS A 21 15.71 48.06 -14.46
CA LYS A 21 15.24 47.85 -13.09
C LYS A 21 16.45 47.68 -12.17
N SER A 22 16.58 48.60 -11.22
CA SER A 22 17.66 48.61 -10.22
C SER A 22 17.79 47.25 -9.50
N PRO A 23 19.02 46.72 -9.30
CA PRO A 23 19.27 45.41 -8.69
C PRO A 23 18.73 45.29 -7.25
N ALA A 24 18.51 46.40 -6.56
CA ALA A 24 17.92 46.45 -5.22
C ALA A 24 16.41 46.11 -5.20
N SER A 25 15.72 46.13 -6.35
CA SER A 25 14.28 45.84 -6.46
C SER A 25 14.00 44.36 -6.65
N THR A 26 14.87 43.65 -7.37
CA THR A 26 14.77 42.20 -7.62
C THR A 26 15.11 41.38 -6.38
N GLU A 27 16.14 41.77 -5.61
CA GLU A 27 16.54 41.10 -4.36
C GLU A 27 15.43 41.10 -3.28
N LYS A 28 14.69 42.22 -3.17
CA LYS A 28 13.55 42.33 -2.26
C LYS A 28 12.41 41.40 -2.66
N VAL A 29 12.10 41.30 -3.97
CA VAL A 29 11.05 40.40 -4.48
C VAL A 29 11.40 38.94 -4.19
N TYR A 30 12.65 38.52 -4.39
CA TYR A 30 13.09 37.16 -4.05
C TYR A 30 13.03 36.85 -2.56
N THR A 31 13.39 37.82 -1.70
CA THR A 31 13.34 37.65 -0.24
C THR A 31 11.92 37.47 0.27
N PHE A 32 10.96 38.28 -0.21
CA PHE A 32 9.55 38.13 0.13
C PHE A 32 8.95 36.82 -0.41
N ALA A 33 9.36 36.39 -1.60
CA ALA A 33 8.96 35.10 -2.15
C ALA A 33 9.48 33.92 -1.28
N CYS A 34 10.74 33.97 -0.82
CA CYS A 34 11.30 32.97 0.09
C CYS A 34 10.60 32.95 1.45
N ILE A 35 10.31 34.12 2.05
CA ILE A 35 9.56 34.20 3.31
C ILE A 35 8.15 33.61 3.14
N GLY A 36 7.49 33.91 2.02
CA GLY A 36 6.20 33.33 1.66
C GLY A 36 6.25 31.80 1.54
N LEU A 37 7.29 31.26 0.90
CA LEU A 37 7.49 29.81 0.76
C LEU A 37 7.84 29.12 2.09
N LEU A 38 8.55 29.80 2.98
CA LEU A 38 8.93 29.28 4.30
C LEU A 38 7.84 29.44 5.37
N SER A 39 6.72 30.10 5.05
CA SER A 39 5.66 30.37 6.02
C SER A 39 4.94 29.13 6.57
N THR A 40 5.00 28.00 5.87
CA THR A 40 4.47 26.70 6.34
C THR A 40 5.54 25.80 6.95
N SER A 41 6.79 26.26 7.01
CA SER A 41 7.88 25.49 7.63
C SER A 41 7.66 25.35 9.14
N SER A 42 8.02 24.19 9.68
CA SER A 42 7.87 23.93 11.11
C SER A 42 8.81 24.84 11.91
N SER A 43 8.25 25.80 12.63
CA SER A 43 8.97 26.59 13.64
C SER A 43 8.44 26.26 15.04
N SER A 44 9.33 26.23 16.03
CA SER A 44 8.96 26.04 17.43
C SER A 44 8.30 27.30 17.96
N THR A 45 7.01 27.48 17.67
CA THR A 45 6.21 28.59 18.18
C THR A 45 5.61 28.25 19.54
N PRO A 46 5.53 29.21 20.48
CA PRO A 46 4.79 29.02 21.72
C PRO A 46 3.30 28.80 21.40
N ARG A 47 2.68 27.85 22.11
CA ARG A 47 1.30 27.43 21.84
C ARG A 47 0.34 28.61 21.98
N SER A 48 -0.30 29.01 20.89
CA SER A 48 -1.35 30.04 20.93
C SER A 48 -2.62 29.46 21.55
N PHE A 49 -3.22 30.19 22.48
CA PHE A 49 -4.53 29.86 23.04
C PHE A 49 -5.61 30.23 22.03
N GLN A 50 -6.22 29.23 21.42
CA GLN A 50 -7.36 29.41 20.51
C GLN A 50 -8.69 29.25 21.25
N THR A 51 -9.72 29.92 20.76
CA THR A 51 -11.08 29.78 21.30
C THR A 51 -11.69 28.41 20.97
N PRO A 52 -12.65 27.91 21.76
CA PRO A 52 -13.37 26.67 21.44
C PRO A 52 -14.04 26.71 20.06
N VAL A 53 -14.63 27.85 19.69
CA VAL A 53 -15.34 28.03 18.40
C VAL A 53 -14.37 27.92 17.23
N SER A 54 -13.23 28.61 17.28
CA SER A 54 -12.20 28.54 16.23
C SER A 54 -11.65 27.12 16.11
N LEU A 55 -11.44 26.42 17.23
CA LEU A 55 -11.01 25.03 17.24
C LEU A 55 -12.00 24.08 16.56
N PHE A 56 -13.32 24.29 16.73
CA PHE A 56 -14.32 23.45 16.05
C PHE A 56 -14.33 23.66 14.54
N GLN A 57 -14.19 24.91 14.09
CA GLN A 57 -14.12 25.24 12.66
C GLN A 57 -12.85 24.66 12.03
N GLU A 58 -11.69 24.81 12.68
CA GLU A 58 -10.43 24.22 12.21
C GLU A 58 -10.49 22.68 12.18
N LYS A 59 -11.07 22.05 13.21
CA LYS A 59 -11.27 20.58 13.22
C LYS A 59 -12.09 20.08 12.04
N LYS A 60 -13.10 20.84 11.62
CA LYS A 60 -13.92 20.50 10.44
C LYS A 60 -13.10 20.62 9.16
N HIS A 61 -12.26 21.64 9.04
CA HIS A 61 -11.40 21.86 7.87
C HIS A 61 -10.40 20.71 7.64
N TRP A 62 -9.80 20.17 8.71
CA TRP A 62 -8.79 19.11 8.64
C TRP A 62 -9.33 17.68 8.78
N LYS A 63 -10.66 17.49 8.76
CA LYS A 63 -11.29 16.18 8.97
C LYS A 63 -11.03 15.24 7.78
N ARG A 64 -10.36 14.10 8.02
CA ARG A 64 -10.07 13.07 7.00
C ARG A 64 -10.94 11.82 7.05
N ASN A 65 -11.28 11.37 8.26
CA ASN A 65 -12.10 10.16 8.44
C ASN A 65 -13.59 10.52 8.44
N ALA A 66 -14.45 9.50 8.30
CA ALA A 66 -15.90 9.65 8.40
C ALA A 66 -16.31 10.47 9.65
N ASP A 67 -17.26 11.39 9.46
CA ASP A 67 -17.81 12.15 10.57
C ASP A 67 -18.86 11.30 11.29
N LYS A 68 -18.69 11.18 12.62
CA LYS A 68 -19.60 10.43 13.49
C LYS A 68 -20.98 11.07 13.57
N ASN A 69 -21.06 12.38 13.30
CA ASN A 69 -22.29 13.16 13.33
C ASN A 69 -22.96 13.26 11.94
N CYS A 70 -22.40 12.63 10.91
CA CYS A 70 -22.98 12.62 9.57
C CYS A 70 -24.17 11.65 9.53
N ALA A 71 -25.39 12.19 9.44
CA ALA A 71 -26.61 11.39 9.32
C ALA A 71 -26.93 10.98 7.88
N THR A 72 -26.27 11.59 6.89
CA THR A 72 -26.54 11.36 5.48
C THR A 72 -25.40 10.57 4.84
N CYS A 73 -25.75 9.47 4.17
CA CYS A 73 -24.81 8.74 3.33
C CYS A 73 -24.64 9.47 2.00
N ARG A 74 -23.41 9.50 1.47
CA ARG A 74 -23.16 9.90 0.09
C ARG A 74 -23.92 8.92 -0.83
N PRO A 75 -24.58 9.38 -1.91
CA PRO A 75 -25.22 8.48 -2.86
C PRO A 75 -24.16 7.59 -3.53
N LEU A 76 -24.39 6.27 -3.51
CA LEU A 76 -23.52 5.24 -4.11
C LEU A 76 -24.16 4.56 -5.33
N THR A 77 -25.20 5.18 -5.90
CA THR A 77 -25.88 4.64 -7.08
C THR A 77 -24.89 4.50 -8.23
N ASN A 78 -24.72 3.27 -8.73
CA ASN A 78 -23.80 2.92 -9.82
C ASN A 78 -22.30 3.18 -9.50
N ASP A 79 -21.91 3.17 -8.23
CA ASP A 79 -20.51 3.22 -7.80
C ASP A 79 -20.02 1.82 -7.41
N PHE A 80 -19.13 1.26 -8.23
CA PHE A 80 -18.50 -0.06 -8.02
C PHE A 80 -17.01 0.06 -7.69
N SER A 81 -16.58 1.21 -7.16
CA SER A 81 -15.20 1.40 -6.71
C SER A 81 -14.84 0.39 -5.60
N ASP A 82 -13.55 0.06 -5.51
CA ASP A 82 -13.07 -0.85 -4.47
C ASP A 82 -13.16 -0.19 -3.09
N ILE A 83 -14.01 -0.75 -2.22
CA ILE A 83 -14.22 -0.28 -0.86
C ILE A 83 -13.43 -1.09 0.19
N LYS A 84 -12.67 -2.11 -0.23
CA LYS A 84 -11.96 -2.99 0.71
C LYS A 84 -10.90 -2.19 1.49
N PRO A 85 -10.95 -2.16 2.83
CA PRO A 85 -9.92 -1.50 3.64
C PRO A 85 -8.58 -2.25 3.60
N THR A 86 -8.58 -3.50 3.13
CA THR A 86 -7.42 -4.38 3.06
C THR A 86 -6.58 -4.19 1.79
N THR A 87 -7.08 -3.50 0.75
CA THR A 87 -6.33 -3.30 -0.50
C THR A 87 -5.06 -2.48 -0.24
N LEU A 88 -3.91 -2.96 -0.73
CA LEU A 88 -2.59 -2.36 -0.49
C LEU A 88 -1.93 -1.87 -1.79
N SER A 89 -1.40 -0.64 -1.75
CA SER A 89 -0.39 -0.20 -2.72
C SER A 89 0.96 -0.87 -2.45
N GLU A 90 1.89 -0.88 -3.42
CA GLU A 90 3.25 -1.44 -3.20
C GLU A 90 3.93 -0.85 -1.97
N ARG A 91 3.83 0.48 -1.76
CA ARG A 91 4.37 1.14 -0.58
C ARG A 91 3.76 0.60 0.72
N GLY A 92 2.45 0.36 0.73
CA GLY A 92 1.75 -0.22 1.88
C GLY A 92 2.11 -1.68 2.10
N ALA A 93 2.16 -2.48 1.03
CA ALA A 93 2.51 -3.88 1.05
C ALA A 93 3.94 -4.12 1.56
N LEU A 94 4.92 -3.33 1.11
CA LEU A 94 6.29 -3.45 1.59
C LEU A 94 6.41 -3.10 3.08
N ARG A 95 5.70 -2.09 3.55
CA ARG A 95 5.66 -1.72 4.98
C ARG A 95 5.04 -2.84 5.82
N GLU A 96 3.90 -3.37 5.40
CA GLU A 96 3.20 -4.41 6.14
C GLU A 96 3.97 -5.75 6.11
N ALA A 97 4.59 -6.09 4.98
CA ALA A 97 5.47 -7.26 4.88
C ALA A 97 6.75 -7.13 5.73
N ALA A 98 7.27 -5.91 5.89
CA ALA A 98 8.38 -5.64 6.80
C ALA A 98 7.96 -5.79 8.26
N ARG A 99 6.74 -5.36 8.62
CA ARG A 99 6.15 -5.50 9.96
C ARG A 99 5.96 -6.95 10.39
N CYS A 100 5.65 -7.84 9.45
CA CYS A 100 5.45 -9.27 9.74
C CYS A 100 6.68 -9.92 10.39
N LEU A 101 6.48 -10.59 11.54
CA LEU A 101 7.53 -11.29 12.30
C LEU A 101 8.10 -12.53 11.61
N LYS A 102 7.43 -13.07 10.58
CA LYS A 102 7.85 -14.28 9.86
C LYS A 102 8.06 -15.47 10.82
N CYS A 103 7.09 -15.68 11.70
CA CYS A 103 7.10 -16.67 12.78
C CYS A 103 7.53 -18.07 12.31
N ALA A 104 8.29 -18.78 13.13
CA ALA A 104 8.40 -20.24 13.00
C ALA A 104 7.05 -20.88 13.34
N ASP A 105 6.72 -21.99 12.68
CA ASP A 105 5.47 -22.74 12.88
C ASP A 105 4.23 -21.83 12.99
N ALA A 106 4.08 -20.96 11.99
CA ALA A 106 3.19 -19.82 12.06
C ALA A 106 1.73 -20.25 12.34
N PRO A 107 1.09 -19.76 13.42
CA PRO A 107 -0.29 -20.11 13.74
C PRO A 107 -1.27 -19.67 12.65
N CYS A 108 -0.99 -18.55 11.97
CA CYS A 108 -1.77 -18.09 10.83
C CYS A 108 -1.82 -19.10 9.67
N GLN A 109 -0.77 -19.91 9.47
CA GLN A 109 -0.77 -20.99 8.47
C GLN A 109 -1.65 -22.17 8.90
N ARG A 110 -1.67 -22.48 10.20
CA ARG A 110 -2.53 -23.55 10.76
C ARG A 110 -4.02 -23.18 10.69
N SER A 111 -4.35 -21.90 10.86
CA SER A 111 -5.71 -21.37 10.73
C SER A 111 -6.17 -21.20 9.28
N CYS A 112 -5.27 -21.31 8.30
CA CYS A 112 -5.63 -21.21 6.89
C CYS A 112 -6.16 -22.56 6.38
N PRO A 113 -7.38 -22.63 5.78
CA PRO A 113 -7.94 -23.88 5.28
C PRO A 113 -7.09 -24.60 4.23
N THR A 114 -6.36 -23.84 3.39
CA THR A 114 -5.45 -24.38 2.37
C THR A 114 -4.02 -24.53 2.87
N ARG A 115 -3.74 -24.23 4.15
CA ARG A 115 -2.40 -24.29 4.78
C ARG A 115 -1.32 -23.50 4.05
N LEU A 116 -1.69 -22.35 3.48
CA LEU A 116 -0.78 -21.45 2.77
C LEU A 116 0.49 -21.14 3.58
N ASP A 117 1.66 -21.24 2.95
CA ASP A 117 2.93 -20.80 3.55
C ASP A 117 3.02 -19.26 3.62
N ILE A 118 2.33 -18.70 4.60
CA ILE A 118 2.23 -17.25 4.84
C ILE A 118 3.60 -16.63 5.13
N LYS A 119 4.45 -17.35 5.86
CA LYS A 119 5.81 -16.89 6.15
C LYS A 119 6.60 -16.69 4.87
N SER A 120 6.58 -17.69 3.97
CA SER A 120 7.38 -17.68 2.76
C SER A 120 6.92 -16.62 1.75
N PHE A 121 5.60 -16.50 1.50
CA PHE A 121 5.14 -15.52 0.53
C PHE A 121 5.31 -14.08 1.05
N ILE A 122 5.06 -13.80 2.34
CA ILE A 122 5.29 -12.46 2.90
C ILE A 122 6.78 -12.12 2.90
N SER A 123 7.66 -13.10 3.18
CA SER A 123 9.11 -12.91 3.06
C SER A 123 9.51 -12.56 1.63
N SER A 124 8.87 -13.18 0.63
CA SER A 124 9.11 -12.87 -0.78
C SER A 124 8.65 -11.46 -1.14
N ILE A 125 7.49 -11.00 -0.66
CA ILE A 125 7.03 -9.60 -0.83
C ILE A 125 8.03 -8.62 -0.22
N SER A 126 8.54 -8.88 1.00
CA SER A 126 9.50 -7.99 1.66
C SER A 126 10.81 -7.80 0.88
N LYS A 127 11.17 -8.78 0.04
CA LYS A 127 12.35 -8.77 -0.83
C LYS A 127 12.04 -8.31 -2.25
N LYS A 128 10.85 -7.76 -2.50
CA LYS A 128 10.32 -7.40 -3.83
C LYS A 128 10.27 -8.56 -4.83
N ASN A 129 10.25 -9.80 -4.35
CA ASN A 129 10.07 -10.99 -5.17
C ASN A 129 8.59 -11.34 -5.26
N TYR A 130 7.82 -10.55 -6.03
CA TYR A 130 6.37 -10.73 -6.15
C TYR A 130 6.00 -12.03 -6.88
N TYR A 131 6.81 -12.43 -7.88
CA TYR A 131 6.64 -13.71 -8.56
C TYR A 131 6.80 -14.90 -7.61
N GLY A 132 7.85 -14.90 -6.77
CA GLY A 132 8.07 -15.95 -5.77
C GLY A 132 6.94 -16.01 -4.74
N ALA A 133 6.42 -14.85 -4.33
CA ALA A 133 5.26 -14.78 -3.45
C ALA A 133 4.00 -15.40 -4.11
N ALA A 134 3.67 -15.00 -5.33
CA ALA A 134 2.54 -15.53 -6.07
C ALA A 134 2.67 -17.04 -6.34
N ARG A 135 3.87 -17.51 -6.66
CA ARG A 135 4.14 -18.95 -6.84
C ARG A 135 3.87 -19.75 -5.56
N ALA A 136 4.29 -19.24 -4.40
CA ALA A 136 4.03 -19.88 -3.11
C ALA A 136 2.54 -19.85 -2.75
N ILE A 137 1.80 -18.80 -3.13
CA ILE A 137 0.35 -18.74 -2.95
C ILE A 137 -0.35 -19.76 -3.85
N LEU A 138 -0.02 -19.76 -5.14
CA LEU A 138 -0.65 -20.62 -6.15
C LEU A 138 -0.30 -22.10 -6.00
N SER A 139 0.79 -22.46 -5.30
CA SER A 139 1.12 -23.87 -5.04
C SER A 139 0.12 -24.54 -4.12
N ASP A 140 -0.45 -23.79 -3.18
CA ASP A 140 -1.36 -24.31 -2.15
C ASP A 140 -2.81 -23.91 -2.43
N ASN A 141 -3.02 -22.74 -3.07
CA ASN A 141 -4.35 -22.21 -3.39
C ASN A 141 -4.41 -21.68 -4.84
N PRO A 142 -5.07 -22.40 -5.76
CA PRO A 142 -5.21 -21.96 -7.16
C PRO A 142 -6.09 -20.70 -7.32
N LEU A 143 -6.92 -20.37 -6.33
CA LEU A 143 -7.76 -19.17 -6.31
C LEU A 143 -7.13 -18.06 -5.44
N GLY A 144 -5.80 -17.96 -5.48
CA GLY A 144 -5.02 -17.04 -4.64
C GLY A 144 -5.50 -15.58 -4.68
N LEU A 145 -5.81 -15.04 -5.87
CA LEU A 145 -6.26 -13.66 -6.02
C LEU A 145 -7.63 -13.45 -5.34
N THR A 146 -8.61 -14.28 -5.70
CA THR A 146 -9.97 -14.23 -5.15
C THR A 146 -9.95 -14.34 -3.63
N CYS A 147 -9.22 -15.33 -3.08
CA CYS A 147 -9.11 -15.49 -1.64
C CYS A 147 -8.41 -14.31 -0.97
N GLY A 148 -7.43 -13.67 -1.61
CA GLY A 148 -6.82 -12.44 -1.07
C GLY A 148 -7.83 -11.30 -0.89
N MET A 149 -8.85 -11.24 -1.76
CA MET A 149 -9.86 -10.18 -1.76
C MET A 149 -11.05 -10.46 -0.83
N VAL A 150 -11.53 -11.71 -0.74
CA VAL A 150 -12.82 -12.02 -0.08
C VAL A 150 -12.70 -12.87 1.20
N CYS A 151 -11.50 -13.36 1.55
CA CYS A 151 -11.34 -14.23 2.70
C CYS A 151 -11.69 -13.51 4.01
N PRO A 152 -12.53 -14.09 4.89
CA PRO A 152 -12.82 -13.56 6.22
C PRO A 152 -11.61 -13.79 7.14
N THR A 153 -10.54 -13.01 6.92
CA THR A 153 -9.24 -13.26 7.56
C THR A 153 -9.27 -13.15 9.09
N SER A 154 -10.17 -12.34 9.66
CA SER A 154 -10.36 -12.20 11.11
C SER A 154 -10.70 -13.53 11.79
N ASP A 155 -11.49 -14.37 11.12
CA ASP A 155 -11.92 -15.67 11.65
C ASP A 155 -10.94 -16.79 11.29
N LEU A 156 -9.93 -16.47 10.48
CA LEU A 156 -8.99 -17.41 9.88
C LEU A 156 -7.54 -17.01 10.20
N CYS A 157 -6.75 -16.70 9.17
CA CYS A 157 -5.31 -16.50 9.30
C CYS A 157 -4.93 -15.27 10.13
N ALA A 158 -5.67 -14.17 10.06
CA ALA A 158 -5.39 -12.97 10.85
C ALA A 158 -5.81 -13.17 12.32
N GLY A 159 -6.91 -13.86 12.60
CA GLY A 159 -7.32 -14.21 13.97
C GLY A 159 -6.33 -15.12 14.71
N GLY A 160 -5.54 -15.90 13.97
CA GLY A 160 -4.42 -16.68 14.53
C GLY A 160 -3.06 -15.96 14.50
N CYS A 161 -2.99 -14.66 14.19
CA CYS A 161 -1.71 -13.97 14.04
C CYS A 161 -1.08 -13.60 15.39
N ASN A 162 0.19 -13.95 15.62
CA ASN A 162 0.90 -13.56 16.85
C ASN A 162 0.99 -12.05 17.08
N LEU A 163 0.98 -11.25 16.01
CA LEU A 163 1.01 -9.78 16.12
C LEU A 163 -0.30 -9.18 16.62
N ASP A 164 -1.39 -9.96 16.67
CA ASP A 164 -2.64 -9.52 17.28
C ASP A 164 -2.48 -9.22 18.79
N ALA A 165 -1.47 -9.81 19.43
CA ALA A 165 -1.08 -9.51 20.81
C ALA A 165 -0.40 -8.14 21.00
N THR A 166 -0.23 -7.35 19.92
CA THR A 166 0.39 -6.01 19.96
C THR A 166 -0.64 -4.92 19.70
N GLU A 167 -0.39 -3.69 20.17
CA GLU A 167 -1.31 -2.55 19.98
C GLU A 167 -1.56 -2.21 18.50
N GLU A 168 -0.60 -2.50 17.62
CA GLU A 168 -0.74 -2.29 16.17
C GLU A 168 -1.64 -3.35 15.49
N GLY A 169 -1.85 -4.50 16.15
CA GLY A 169 -2.74 -5.58 15.69
C GLY A 169 -2.15 -6.55 14.67
N ALA A 170 -2.96 -7.53 14.28
CA ALA A 170 -2.63 -8.59 13.32
C ALA A 170 -2.17 -8.07 11.94
N ILE A 171 -1.45 -8.90 11.19
CA ILE A 171 -1.02 -8.59 9.81
C ILE A 171 -2.20 -8.63 8.85
N ASN A 172 -2.26 -7.66 7.92
CA ASN A 172 -3.16 -7.68 6.77
C ASN A 172 -2.71 -8.74 5.73
N ILE A 173 -2.89 -10.02 6.07
CA ILE A 173 -2.46 -11.16 5.26
C ILE A 173 -3.22 -11.22 3.93
N GLY A 174 -4.54 -10.95 3.95
CA GLY A 174 -5.38 -10.94 2.75
C GLY A 174 -4.94 -9.88 1.74
N GLY A 175 -4.69 -8.65 2.21
CA GLY A 175 -4.19 -7.56 1.36
C GLY A 175 -2.81 -7.84 0.75
N LEU A 176 -1.91 -8.46 1.51
CA LEU A 176 -0.60 -8.90 0.99
C LEU A 176 -0.73 -9.99 -0.08
N GLN A 177 -1.64 -10.94 0.13
CA GLN A 177 -1.96 -12.00 -0.84
C GLN A 177 -2.56 -11.41 -2.11
N GLN A 178 -3.55 -10.50 -1.99
CA GLN A 178 -4.14 -9.78 -3.12
C GLN A 178 -3.06 -9.02 -3.90
N PHE A 179 -2.23 -8.23 -3.22
CA PHE A 179 -1.15 -7.45 -3.85
C PHE A 179 -0.18 -8.32 -4.64
N ALA A 180 0.33 -9.41 -4.06
CA ALA A 180 1.26 -10.30 -4.76
C ALA A 180 0.63 -10.94 -6.01
N MET A 181 -0.64 -11.31 -5.92
CA MET A 181 -1.38 -11.91 -7.02
C MET A 181 -1.73 -10.89 -8.12
N GLU A 182 -2.05 -9.65 -7.76
CA GLU A 182 -2.24 -8.54 -8.73
C GLU A 182 -0.94 -8.24 -9.49
N MET A 183 0.21 -8.18 -8.78
CA MET A 183 1.52 -8.01 -9.43
C MET A 183 1.81 -9.16 -10.40
N PHE A 184 1.52 -10.40 -10.00
CA PHE A 184 1.69 -11.56 -10.87
C PHE A 184 0.77 -11.52 -12.11
N ALA A 185 -0.49 -11.13 -11.94
CA ALA A 185 -1.43 -10.98 -13.06
C ALA A 185 -0.92 -9.95 -14.08
N GLN A 186 -0.32 -8.85 -13.63
CA GLN A 186 0.29 -7.84 -14.50
C GLN A 186 1.49 -8.36 -15.29
N MET A 187 2.21 -9.37 -14.77
CA MET A 187 3.35 -9.99 -15.49
C MET A 187 2.92 -10.82 -16.70
N ARG A 188 1.64 -11.21 -16.80
CA ARG A 188 1.08 -12.04 -17.89
C ARG A 188 1.86 -13.33 -18.15
N VAL A 189 2.40 -13.93 -17.09
CA VAL A 189 3.10 -15.21 -17.16
C VAL A 189 2.07 -16.34 -17.08
N PRO A 190 1.94 -17.18 -18.13
CA PRO A 190 1.00 -18.30 -18.09
C PRO A 190 1.49 -19.37 -17.11
N GLN A 191 0.54 -20.07 -16.48
CA GLN A 191 0.87 -21.28 -15.74
C GLN A 191 1.28 -22.37 -16.72
N VAL A 192 2.51 -22.85 -16.61
CA VAL A 192 2.98 -24.01 -17.37
C VAL A 192 2.66 -25.25 -16.56
N ALA A 193 1.63 -25.99 -16.97
CA ALA A 193 1.34 -27.29 -16.39
C ALA A 193 2.30 -28.33 -16.99
N ALA A 194 3.09 -28.99 -16.15
CA ALA A 194 3.75 -30.22 -16.58
C ALA A 194 2.67 -31.32 -16.60
N LEU A 195 2.23 -31.72 -17.79
CA LEU A 195 1.41 -32.91 -17.99
C LEU A 195 2.24 -34.15 -17.60
N SER A 196 2.22 -34.54 -16.33
CA SER A 196 2.68 -35.88 -15.95
C SER A 196 1.51 -36.86 -16.14
N VAL A 197 1.39 -37.43 -17.34
CA VAL A 197 0.56 -38.61 -17.59
C VAL A 197 1.27 -39.79 -16.97
N THR A 198 0.91 -40.19 -15.74
CA THR A 198 1.32 -41.49 -15.21
C THR A 198 0.34 -42.53 -15.73
N ASN A 199 0.86 -43.46 -16.52
CA ASN A 199 0.12 -44.58 -17.09
C ASN A 199 -0.63 -45.37 -16.02
N GLY A 200 -1.89 -45.67 -16.33
CA GLY A 200 -2.72 -46.76 -15.81
C GLY A 200 -2.37 -47.30 -14.43
N LEU A 201 -3.02 -46.78 -13.40
CA LEU A 201 -3.79 -47.51 -12.38
C LEU A 201 -4.29 -46.47 -11.37
N GLY A 202 -5.58 -46.53 -11.05
CA GLY A 202 -6.31 -45.50 -10.34
C GLY A 202 -5.68 -45.10 -9.00
N GLN A 203 -4.98 -43.98 -9.01
CA GLN A 203 -4.63 -43.23 -7.83
C GLN A 203 -5.20 -41.84 -8.05
N TRP A 204 -6.14 -41.46 -7.19
CA TRP A 204 -6.77 -40.14 -7.16
C TRP A 204 -5.70 -39.09 -7.36
N VAL A 205 -5.67 -38.51 -8.55
CA VAL A 205 -4.78 -37.42 -8.91
C VAL A 205 -5.10 -36.31 -7.92
N THR A 206 -4.27 -36.19 -6.88
CA THR A 206 -4.24 -34.99 -6.05
C THR A 206 -4.24 -33.84 -7.02
N LEU A 207 -5.27 -33.01 -6.92
CA LEU A 207 -5.65 -31.92 -7.80
C LEU A 207 -4.60 -30.79 -7.80
N LYS A 208 -3.34 -31.11 -8.08
CA LYS A 208 -2.35 -30.17 -8.58
C LYS A 208 -2.79 -29.92 -10.02
N TYR A 209 -3.07 -28.66 -10.36
CA TYR A 209 -3.42 -28.21 -11.71
C TYR A 209 -4.88 -28.43 -12.13
N LEU A 210 -5.79 -27.59 -11.65
CA LEU A 210 -7.00 -27.24 -12.41
C LEU A 210 -7.40 -25.78 -12.18
N VAL A 211 -6.62 -24.83 -12.69
CA VAL A 211 -7.18 -23.60 -13.32
C VAL A 211 -6.24 -23.13 -14.43
N THR A 212 -6.24 -23.84 -15.56
CA THR A 212 -5.96 -23.21 -16.86
C THR A 212 -7.29 -22.66 -17.35
N GLN A 213 -7.66 -21.46 -16.92
CA GLN A 213 -8.68 -20.68 -17.61
C GLN A 213 -8.11 -19.28 -17.83
N PRO A 214 -8.17 -18.76 -19.06
CA PRO A 214 -7.74 -17.40 -19.35
C PRO A 214 -8.71 -16.44 -18.66
N PHE A 215 -8.18 -15.47 -17.92
CA PHE A 215 -8.87 -14.22 -17.60
C PHE A 215 -8.19 -13.10 -18.39
#